data_AF-A0A6B3GQE3-F1
#
_entry.id   AF-A0A6B3GQE3-F1
#
_cell.length_a   1.000
_cell.length_b   1.000
_cell.length_c   1.000
_cell.angle_alpha   90.00
_cell.angle_beta   90.00
_cell.angle_gamma   90.00
#
_symmetry.space_group_name_H-M   'P 1'
#
loop_
_entity.id
_entity.type
_entity.pdbx_description
1 polymer ?
#
loop_
_entity_poly.entity_id
_entity_poly.type
_entity_poly.pdbx_seq_one_letter_code
_entity_poly.pdbx_strand_id
1 'polypeptide(L)'
;RVAIPLPDDLVARVHAFARAHDVTVSTVLQSAWGLLLGRLTGRTDVTFGVTVSGRPADLDGAHDMIGLFINTVPTRVTLRPDQT
;
A
#
# COMPACT_ATOMS: atom_id res chain seq x y z
N ARG A 1 8.28 -10.64 -16.08
CA ARG A 1 8.04 -10.18 -14.69
C ARG A 1 9.39 -9.81 -14.09
N VAL A 2 9.64 -8.54 -13.80
CA VAL A 2 10.85 -8.12 -13.10
C VAL A 2 10.60 -8.33 -11.61
N ALA A 3 11.47 -9.08 -10.93
CA ALA A 3 11.41 -9.28 -9.49
C ALA A 3 12.70 -8.72 -8.89
N ILE A 4 12.56 -7.84 -7.90
CA ILE A 4 13.69 -7.29 -7.15
C ILE A 4 13.48 -7.72 -5.70
N PRO A 5 14.24 -8.72 -5.21
CA PRO A 5 14.14 -9.12 -3.82
C PRO A 5 14.62 -7.97 -2.92
N LEU A 6 13.91 -7.75 -1.82
CA LEU A 6 14.34 -6.81 -0.79
C LEU A 6 15.21 -7.57 0.22
N PRO A 7 16.33 -7.00 0.68
CA PRO A 7 17.10 -7.57 1.77
C PRO A 7 16.26 -7.79 3.04
N ASP A 8 16.50 -8.88 3.76
CA ASP A 8 15.72 -9.26 4.95
C ASP A 8 15.77 -8.19 6.06
N ASP A 9 16.90 -7.51 6.21
CA ASP A 9 17.07 -6.41 7.16
C ASP A 9 16.17 -5.21 6.79
N LEU A 10 16.04 -4.91 5.49
CA LEU A 10 15.14 -3.87 5.02
C LEU A 10 13.68 -4.25 5.28
N VAL A 11 13.30 -5.49 5.01
CA VAL A 11 11.96 -6.00 5.30
C VAL A 11 11.66 -5.87 6.81
N ALA A 12 12.57 -6.31 7.67
CA ALA A 12 12.42 -6.19 9.12
C ALA A 12 12.27 -4.74 9.58
N ARG A 13 13.03 -3.80 8.98
CA ARG A 13 12.94 -2.36 9.27
C ARG A 13 11.61 -1.76 8.82
N VAL A 14 11.08 -2.15 7.66
CA VAL A 14 9.76 -1.70 7.20
C VAL A 14 8.66 -2.18 8.16
N HIS A 15 8.73 -3.44 8.61
CA HIS A 15 7.80 -3.95 9.63
C HIS A 15 7.93 -3.21 10.97
N ALA A 16 9.15 -2.92 11.41
CA ALA A 16 9.38 -2.16 12.64
C ALA A 16 8.85 -0.72 12.54
N PHE A 17 9.09 -0.06 11.41
CA PHE A 17 8.58 1.28 11.11
C PHE A 17 7.04 1.31 11.13
N ALA A 18 6.41 0.37 10.43
CA ALA A 18 4.95 0.28 10.39
C ALA A 18 4.36 0.14 11.80
N ARG A 19 4.94 -0.73 12.64
CA ARG A 19 4.53 -0.89 14.05
C ARG A 19 4.76 0.35 14.90
N ALA A 20 5.91 1.00 14.76
CA ALA A 20 6.25 2.19 15.55
C ALA A 20 5.32 3.38 15.27
N HIS A 21 4.72 3.43 14.08
CA HIS A 21 3.81 4.49 13.65
C HIS A 21 2.33 4.07 13.63
N ASP A 22 2.00 2.88 14.14
CA ASP A 22 0.63 2.33 14.16
C ASP A 22 -0.04 2.32 12.77
N VAL A 23 0.73 1.94 11.75
CA VAL A 23 0.26 1.81 10.36
C VAL A 23 0.54 0.41 9.81
N THR A 24 -0.11 0.08 8.69
CA THR A 24 0.16 -1.19 8.00
C THR A 24 1.38 -1.09 7.10
N VAL A 25 2.04 -2.23 6.82
CA VAL A 25 3.10 -2.29 5.79
C VAL A 25 2.57 -1.85 4.42
N SER A 26 1.31 -2.17 4.10
CA SER A 26 0.68 -1.74 2.85
C SER A 26 0.63 -0.21 2.76
N THR A 27 0.28 0.48 3.84
CA THR A 27 0.31 1.94 3.93
C THR A 27 1.71 2.48 3.65
N VAL A 28 2.75 1.93 4.28
CA VAL A 28 4.15 2.35 4.07
C VAL A 28 4.55 2.21 2.59
N LEU A 29 4.24 1.07 1.96
CA LEU A 29 4.57 0.82 0.56
C LEU A 29 3.76 1.72 -0.40
N GLN A 30 2.48 1.94 -0.12
CA GLN A 30 1.63 2.86 -0.90
C GLN A 30 2.12 4.30 -0.80
N SER A 31 2.55 4.75 0.38
CA SER A 31 3.17 6.07 0.57
C SER A 31 4.48 6.20 -0.21
N ALA A 32 5.36 5.20 -0.14
CA ALA A 32 6.59 5.18 -0.92
C ALA A 32 6.32 5.23 -2.43
N TRP A 33 5.29 4.50 -2.89
CA TRP A 33 4.85 4.54 -4.28
C TRP A 33 4.28 5.91 -4.69
N GLY A 34 3.44 6.52 -3.84
CA GLY A 34 2.91 7.87 -4.05
C GLY A 34 4.01 8.93 -4.14
N LEU A 35 5.03 8.86 -3.26
CA LEU A 35 6.21 9.72 -3.30
C LEU A 35 6.99 9.55 -4.61
N LEU A 36 7.24 8.31 -5.03
CA LEU A 36 7.92 8.01 -6.28
C LEU A 36 7.16 8.56 -7.48
N LEU A 37 5.84 8.32 -7.55
CA LEU A 37 5.00 8.84 -8.63
C LEU A 37 4.98 10.37 -8.64
N GLY A 38 4.87 11.02 -7.49
CA GLY A 38 4.90 12.48 -7.42
C GLY A 38 6.22 13.05 -7.95
N ARG A 39 7.36 12.44 -7.60
CA ARG A 39 8.67 12.83 -8.14
C ARG A 39 8.79 12.59 -9.65
N LEU A 40 8.35 11.43 -10.14
CA LEU A 40 8.44 11.09 -11.57
C LEU A 40 7.49 11.92 -12.44
N THR A 41 6.36 12.36 -11.90
CA THR A 41 5.35 13.13 -12.64
C THR A 41 5.40 14.63 -12.40
N GLY A 42 6.23 15.09 -11.45
CA GLY A 42 6.27 16.49 -11.02
C GLY A 42 4.98 16.96 -10.34
N ARG A 43 4.20 16.04 -9.74
CA ARG A 43 2.90 16.34 -9.11
C ARG A 43 2.97 16.19 -7.60
N THR A 44 2.25 17.05 -6.90
CA THR A 44 2.03 16.97 -5.44
C THR A 44 0.74 16.24 -5.08
N ASP A 45 -0.03 15.77 -6.06
CA ASP A 45 -1.25 15.02 -5.85
C ASP A 45 -1.36 13.91 -6.89
N VAL A 46 -1.33 12.66 -6.43
CA VAL A 46 -1.34 11.48 -7.29
C VAL A 46 -2.42 10.51 -6.84
N THR A 47 -3.05 9.83 -7.80
CA THR A 47 -4.03 8.78 -7.53
C THR A 47 -3.65 7.53 -8.32
N PHE A 48 -3.68 6.38 -7.66
CA PHE A 48 -3.41 5.07 -8.25
C PHE A 48 -4.35 4.00 -7.70
N GLY A 49 -4.52 2.90 -8.43
CA GLY A 49 -5.33 1.78 -7.99
C GLY A 49 -4.58 0.88 -7.00
N VAL A 50 -5.25 0.49 -5.92
CA VAL A 50 -4.78 -0.55 -5.00
C VAL A 50 -5.76 -1.70 -5.01
N THR A 51 -5.26 -2.91 -5.18
CA THR A 51 -6.08 -4.11 -5.15
C THR A 51 -6.27 -4.60 -3.72
N VAL A 52 -7.52 -4.88 -3.33
CA VAL A 52 -7.89 -5.45 -2.03
C VAL A 52 -8.67 -6.75 -2.24
N SER A 53 -8.63 -7.64 -1.25
CA SER A 53 -9.34 -8.93 -1.33
C SER A 53 -10.86 -8.79 -1.41
N GLY A 54 -11.40 -7.68 -0.89
CA GLY A 54 -12.84 -7.35 -0.87
C GLY A 54 -13.73 -8.38 -0.18
N ARG A 55 -13.15 -9.18 0.73
CA ARG A 55 -13.86 -10.18 1.54
C ARG A 55 -14.46 -9.50 2.79
N PRO A 56 -15.80 -9.40 2.90
CA PRO A 56 -16.45 -8.75 4.04
C PRO A 56 -16.21 -9.53 5.33
N ALA A 57 -16.03 -8.82 6.45
CA ALA A 57 -15.79 -9.46 7.76
C ALA A 57 -17.08 -10.02 8.39
N ASP A 58 -18.24 -9.55 7.95
CA ASP A 58 -19.59 -9.96 8.35
C ASP A 58 -20.12 -11.17 7.57
N LEU A 59 -19.37 -11.66 6.58
CA LEU A 59 -19.69 -12.87 5.84
C LEU A 59 -18.91 -14.06 6.42
N ASP A 60 -19.62 -14.95 7.11
CA ASP A 60 -19.04 -16.16 7.68
C ASP A 60 -18.34 -17.02 6.61
N GLY A 61 -17.11 -17.44 6.90
CA GLY A 61 -16.30 -18.24 5.97
C GLY A 61 -15.75 -17.46 4.77
N ALA A 62 -15.93 -16.13 4.70
CA ALA A 62 -15.49 -15.34 3.56
C ALA A 62 -14.01 -15.50 3.24
N HIS A 63 -13.14 -15.79 4.20
CA HIS A 63 -11.71 -16.00 3.94
C HIS A 63 -11.43 -17.23 3.07
N ASP A 64 -12.20 -18.30 3.27
CA ASP A 64 -11.98 -19.62 2.65
C ASP A 64 -12.85 -19.85 1.40
N MET A 65 -13.82 -18.97 1.15
CA MET A 65 -14.71 -19.07 -0.02
C MET A 65 -13.97 -18.87 -1.35
N ILE A 66 -14.25 -19.74 -2.31
CA ILE A 66 -13.85 -19.56 -3.71
C ILE A 66 -14.86 -18.63 -4.37
N GLY A 67 -14.39 -17.51 -4.93
CA GLY A 67 -15.26 -16.53 -5.61
C GLY A 67 -14.53 -15.24 -5.98
N LEU A 68 -15.19 -14.38 -6.76
CA LEU A 68 -14.66 -13.09 -7.19
C LEU A 68 -15.00 -12.00 -6.17
N PHE A 69 -14.09 -11.78 -5.22
CA PHE A 69 -14.21 -10.72 -4.20
C PHE A 69 -13.25 -9.55 -4.43
N ILE A 70 -12.28 -9.70 -5.34
CA ILE A 70 -11.22 -8.72 -5.58
C ILE A 70 -11.81 -7.35 -5.97
N ASN A 71 -11.30 -6.28 -5.38
CA ASN A 71 -11.67 -4.91 -5.74
C ASN A 71 -10.42 -4.07 -6.01
N THR A 72 -10.54 -3.05 -6.86
CA THR A 72 -9.52 -2.02 -7.04
C THR A 72 -10.05 -0.70 -6.52
N VAL A 73 -9.46 -0.20 -5.44
CA VAL A 73 -9.85 1.06 -4.82
C VAL A 73 -8.89 2.17 -5.23
N PRO A 74 -9.37 3.38 -5.56
CA PRO A 74 -8.51 4.51 -5.83
C PRO A 74 -7.87 4.98 -4.52
N THR A 75 -6.55 5.06 -4.49
CA THR A 75 -5.76 5.61 -3.38
C THR A 75 -5.14 6.92 -3.84
N ARG A 76 -5.50 8.01 -3.15
CA ARG A 76 -4.98 9.36 -3.41
C ARG A 76 -3.94 9.73 -2.37
N VAL A 77 -2.79 10.21 -2.82
CA VAL A 77 -1.70 10.70 -1.98
C VAL A 77 -1.42 12.15 -2.35
N THR A 78 -1.58 13.05 -1.38
CA THR A 78 -1.19 14.46 -1.50
C THR A 78 0.12 14.67 -0.77
N LEU A 79 1.17 15.02 -1.52
CA LEU A 79 2.50 15.35 -1.03
C LEU A 79 2.52 16.80 -0.56
N ARG A 80 2.80 17.00 0.72
CA ARG A 80 3.00 18.33 1.30
C ARG A 80 4.50 18.56 1.51
N PRO A 81 5.10 19.58 0.87
CA PRO A 81 6.55 19.82 0.94
C PRO A 81 7.11 20.04 2.35
N ASP A 82 6.25 20.44 3.30
CA ASP A 82 6.56 20.68 4.72
C ASP A 82 6.44 19.41 5.60
N GLN A 83 5.97 18.30 5.04
CA GLN A 83 5.70 17.05 5.79
C GLN A 83 6.54 15.86 5.33
N THR A 84 7.52 16.08 4.45
CA THR A 84 8.42 15.03 3.91
C THR A 84 9.86 15.29 4.34
#